data_AF-A0A6N3UL54-F1
#
_entry.id   AF-A0A6N3UL54-F1
#
_cell.length_a   1.000
_cell.length_b   1.000
_cell.length_c   1.000
_cell.angle_alpha   90.00
_cell.angle_beta   90.00
_cell.angle_gamma   90.00
#
_symmetry.space_group_name_H-M   'P 1'
#
loop_
_entity.id
_entity.type
_entity.pdbx_description
1 polymer ?
#
loop_
_entity_poly.entity_id
_entity_poly.type
_entity_poly.pdbx_seq_one_letter_code
_entity_poly.pdbx_strand_id
1 'polypeptide(L)' 'CSNIVPVLYSAVGKQTVMPEHIAVPAITTLGYAGILAGPAAIGFVAHASSLSAAFLIIAALLVAVAISGRILRV' A
#
# COMPACT_ATOMS: atom_id res chain seq x y z
N CYS A 1 10.00 8.84 1.21
CA CYS A 1 9.40 7.61 1.78
C CYS A 1 9.82 7.32 3.24
N SER A 2 10.24 8.30 4.03
CA SER A 2 10.75 8.07 5.39
C SER A 2 9.68 7.96 6.49
N ASN A 3 8.46 8.47 6.24
CA ASN A 3 7.43 8.58 7.27
C ASN A 3 6.48 7.37 7.31
N ILE A 4 6.45 6.56 6.26
CA ILE A 4 5.50 5.44 6.14
C ILE A 4 5.81 4.33 7.16
N VAL A 5 7.10 4.00 7.34
CA VAL A 5 7.50 2.90 8.23
C VAL A 5 7.18 3.23 9.69
N PRO A 6 7.59 4.39 10.26
CA PRO A 6 7.20 4.76 11.62
C PRO A 6 5.69 4.81 11.82
N VAL A 7 4.93 5.35 10.85
CA VAL A 7 3.47 5.43 10.92
C VAL A 7 2.83 4.03 10.94
N LEU A 8 3.31 3.10 10.11
CA LEU A 8 2.82 1.72 10.11
C LEU A 8 3.12 1.02 11.44
N TYR A 9 4.33 1.18 12.00
CA TYR A 9 4.66 0.62 13.31
C TYR A 9 3.79 1.23 14.43
N SER A 10 3.57 2.55 14.43
CA SER A 10 2.66 3.19 15.38
C SER A 10 1.22 2.72 15.23
N ALA A 11 0.74 2.48 14.01
CA ALA A 11 -0.59 1.94 13.77
C ALA A 11 -0.72 0.48 14.23
N VAL A 12 0.32 -0.34 14.02
CA VAL A 12 0.37 -1.72 14.52
C VAL A 12 0.30 -1.77 16.05
N GLY A 13 0.99 -0.87 16.76
CA GLY A 13 0.92 -0.81 18.23
C GLY A 13 -0.38 -0.23 18.80
N LYS A 14 -1.15 0.52 17.99
CA LYS A 14 -2.46 1.05 18.39
C LYS A 14 -3.63 0.12 18.05
N GLN A 15 -3.46 -0.86 17.16
CA GLN A 15 -4.51 -1.83 16.87
C GLN A 15 -4.56 -2.96 17.91
N THR A 16 -5.76 -3.40 18.26
CA THR A 16 -5.98 -4.48 19.24
C THR A 16 -6.51 -5.77 18.62
N VAL A 17 -6.80 -5.75 17.31
CA VAL A 17 -7.40 -6.87 16.57
C VAL A 17 -6.39 -8.00 16.33
N MET A 18 -5.12 -7.65 16.08
CA MET A 18 -4.07 -8.61 15.75
C MET A 18 -2.81 -8.37 16.60
N PRO A 19 -2.24 -9.41 17.25
CA PRO A 19 -1.02 -9.29 18.05
C PRO A 19 0.16 -8.74 17.23
N GLU A 20 0.93 -7.83 17.83
CA GLU A 20 2.05 -7.14 17.17
C GLU A 20 3.07 -8.09 16.54
N HIS A 21 3.34 -9.22 17.22
CA HIS A 21 4.31 -10.23 16.77
C HIS A 21 3.92 -10.92 15.46
N ILE A 22 2.64 -10.88 15.05
CA ILE A 22 2.18 -11.39 13.75
C ILE A 22 1.86 -10.23 12.79
N ALA A 23 1.44 -9.09 13.31
CA ALA A 23 1.10 -7.93 12.49
C ALA A 23 2.31 -7.35 11.73
N VAL A 24 3.48 -7.22 12.38
CA VAL A 24 4.70 -6.69 11.74
C VAL A 24 5.21 -7.58 10.58
N PRO A 25 5.32 -8.91 10.74
CA PRO A 25 5.62 -9.81 9.62
C PRO A 25 4.58 -9.76 8.51
N ALA A 26 3.30 -9.64 8.84
CA ALA A 26 2.22 -9.61 7.86
C ALA A 26 2.29 -8.36 6.97
N ILE A 27 2.48 -7.17 7.56
CA ILE A 27 2.64 -5.92 6.77
C ILE A 27 3.89 -5.98 5.88
N THR A 28 4.97 -6.60 6.36
CA THR A 28 6.23 -6.71 5.60
C THR A 28 6.08 -7.68 4.43
N THR A 29 5.41 -8.81 4.66
CA THR A 29 5.07 -9.79 3.62
C THR A 29 4.20 -9.14 2.54
N LEU A 30 3.16 -8.40 2.93
CA LEU A 30 2.32 -7.63 2.00
C LEU A 30 3.13 -6.57 1.24
N GLY A 31 4.05 -5.88 1.92
CA GLY A 31 4.94 -4.90 1.31
C GLY A 31 5.81 -5.51 0.21
N TYR A 32 6.48 -6.63 0.48
CA TYR A 32 7.28 -7.34 -0.51
C TYR A 32 6.42 -7.92 -1.64
N ALA A 33 5.26 -8.50 -1.32
CA ALA A 33 4.33 -9.01 -2.33
C ALA A 33 3.88 -7.88 -3.28
N GLY A 34 3.59 -6.69 -2.75
CA GLY A 34 3.24 -5.52 -3.55
C GLY A 34 4.39 -5.03 -4.44
N ILE A 35 5.62 -5.03 -3.93
CA ILE A 35 6.81 -4.65 -4.73
C ILE A 35 7.01 -5.62 -5.91
N LEU A 36 6.78 -6.92 -5.69
CA LEU A 36 6.92 -7.94 -6.74
C LEU A 36 5.75 -7.93 -7.72
N ALA A 37 4.51 -7.81 -7.22
CA ALA A 37 3.31 -7.85 -8.05
C ALA A 37 3.04 -6.54 -8.79
N GLY A 38 3.50 -5.39 -8.27
CA GLY A 38 3.26 -4.07 -8.81
C GLY A 38 3.66 -3.93 -10.29
N PRO A 39 4.93 -4.16 -10.68
CA PRO A 39 5.36 -4.06 -12.07
C PRO A 39 4.60 -4.99 -13.02
N ALA A 40 4.31 -6.21 -12.58
CA ALA A 40 3.56 -7.19 -13.37
C ALA A 40 2.12 -6.75 -13.62
N ALA A 41 1.43 -6.25 -12.59
CA ALA A 41 0.08 -5.71 -12.70
C ALA A 41 0.04 -4.47 -13.62
N ILE A 42 1.02 -3.57 -13.47
CA ILE A 42 1.15 -2.37 -14.31
C ILE A 42 1.38 -2.75 -15.77
N GLY A 43 2.28 -3.71 -16.02
CA GLY A 43 2.57 -4.21 -17.37
C GLY A 43 1.35 -4.84 -18.04
N PHE A 44 0.57 -5.64 -17.29
CA PHE A 44 -0.66 -6.25 -17.80
C PHE A 44 -1.70 -5.20 -18.20
N VAL A 45 -1.91 -4.19 -17.35
CA VAL A 45 -2.85 -3.08 -17.62
C VAL A 45 -2.37 -2.20 -18.78
N ALA A 46 -1.05 -1.95 -18.87
CA ALA A 46 -0.46 -1.17 -19.95
C ALA A 46 -0.57 -1.88 -21.30
N HIS A 47 -0.47 -3.22 -21.34
CA HIS A 47 -0.66 -4.02 -22.55
C HIS A 47 -2.10 -4.01 -23.05
N ALA A 48 -3.09 -4.00 -22.15
CA ALA A 48 -4.50 -4.03 -22.50
C ALA A 48 -5.08 -2.67 -22.91
N SER A 49 -4.53 -1.56 -22.44
CA SER A 49 -5.13 -0.22 -22.62
C SER A 49 -4.13 0.81 -23.16
N SER A 50 -3.19 1.25 -22.34
CA SER A 50 -2.05 2.10 -22.69
C SER A 50 -1.26 2.42 -21.41
N LEU A 51 0.00 2.82 -21.55
CA LEU A 51 0.83 3.25 -20.41
C LEU A 51 0.21 4.41 -19.62
N SER A 52 -0.44 5.36 -20.31
CA SER A 52 -1.13 6.50 -19.70
C SER A 52 -2.28 6.06 -18.79
N ALA A 53 -3.10 5.09 -19.23
CA ALA A 53 -4.18 4.55 -18.42
C ALA A 53 -3.67 3.79 -17.19
N ALA A 54 -2.57 3.03 -17.34
CA ALA A 54 -1.94 2.33 -16.21
C ALA A 54 -1.46 3.33 -15.13
N PHE A 55 -0.81 4.43 -15.51
CA PHE A 55 -0.41 5.46 -14.56
C PHE A 55 -1.58 6.21 -13.94
N LEU A 56 -2.67 6.46 -14.69
CA LEU A 56 -3.89 7.07 -14.13
C LEU A 56 -4.53 6.20 -13.07
N ILE A 57 -4.56 4.87 -13.26
CA ILE A 57 -5.07 3.93 -12.25
C ILE A 57 -4.20 3.98 -10.98
N ILE A 58 -2.87 3.99 -11.12
CA ILE A 58 -1.96 4.13 -9.96
C ILE A 58 -2.20 5.46 -9.25
N ALA A 59 -2.36 6.56 -10.00
CA ALA A 59 -2.63 7.87 -9.43
C ALA A 59 -3.95 7.87 -8.64
N ALA A 60 -5.01 7.27 -9.19
CA ALA A 60 -6.29 7.13 -8.49
C ALA A 60 -6.17 6.29 -7.20
N LEU A 61 -5.42 5.18 -7.24
CA LEU A 61 -5.13 4.36 -6.07
C LEU A 61 -4.35 5.14 -5.00
N LEU A 62 -3.35 5.93 -5.39
CA LEU A 62 -2.60 6.79 -4.46
C LEU A 62 -3.49 7.88 -3.84
N VAL A 63 -4.43 8.45 -4.59
CA VAL A 63 -5.41 9.40 -4.06
C VAL A 63 -6.33 8.71 -3.03
N ALA A 64 -6.80 7.49 -3.33
CA ALA A 64 -7.59 6.71 -2.37
C ALA A 64 -6.80 6.42 -1.08
N VAL A 65 -5.51 6.07 -1.17
CA VAL A 65 -4.64 5.90 0.00
C VAL A 65 -4.47 7.20 0.77
N ALA A 66 -4.28 8.33 0.10
CA ALA A 66 -4.15 9.63 0.74
C ALA A 66 -5.43 10.05 1.47
N ILE A 67 -6.61 9.79 0.89
CA ILE A 67 -7.90 10.01 1.53
C ILE A 67 -8.06 9.07 2.74
N SER A 68 -7.77 7.79 2.59
CA SER A 68 -7.82 6.82 3.69
C SER A 68 -6.89 7.20 4.84
N GLY A 69 -5.67 7.67 4.57
CA GLY A 69 -4.76 8.18 5.60
C GLY A 69 -5.25 9.47 6.27
N ARG A 70 -6.07 10.28 5.57
CA ARG A 70 -6.73 11.44 6.16
C ARG A 70 -7.96 11.06 7.02
N ILE A 71 -8.63 9.96 6.68
CA ILE A 71 -9.77 9.41 7.43
C ILE A 71 -9.28 8.64 8.66
N LEU A 72 -8.21 7.84 8.51
CA LEU A 72 -7.42 7.22 9.59
C LEU A 72 -6.49 8.25 10.23
N ARG A 73 -7.00 9.43 10.59
CA ARG A 73 -6.27 10.32 11.51
C ARG A 73 -6.25 9.66 12.89
N VAL A 74 -5.24 8.81 13.07
CA VAL A 74 -4.74 8.21 14.30
C VAL A 74 -4.03 9.26 15.15
#